data_AF-A0A7C7N0U6-F1
#
_entry.id   AF-A0A7C7N0U6-F1
#
_cell.length_a   1.000
_cell.length_b   1.000
_cell.length_c   1.000
_cell.angle_alpha   90.00
_cell.angle_beta   90.00
_cell.angle_gamma   90.00
#
_symmetry.space_group_name_H-M   'P 1'
#
loop_
_entity.id
_entity.type
_entity.pdbx_description
1 polymer ?
#
loop_
_entity_poly.entity_id
_entity_poly.type
_entity_poly.pdbx_seq_one_letter_code
_entity_poly.pdbx_strand_id
1 'polypeptide(L)'
;MQRKVHRIHGQLAPLDRGKVRSTTILCVRRQGKVAIASDGQVTVGNTIMKSNARKLRRIYHDRILAGFAGATADALTLFEKFEQRVEEYHGNLARAAVEMAKDWRTDRVLRRLEALMAVADERVSFIITGTGDVVEPEDGVIAIGSGGGYALAAARALIATTDLGVREIVTESMKTAAGIDIYTNDAIQIEELTS
;
A
#
# COMPACT_ATOMS: atom_id res chain seq x y z
N MET A 1 -54.48 -7.47 -9.17
CA MET A 1 -53.31 -6.74 -8.64
C MET A 1 -52.04 -7.53 -9.00
N GLN A 2 -51.48 -7.31 -10.19
CA GLN A 2 -50.26 -8.00 -10.67
C GLN A 2 -49.04 -7.14 -10.35
N ARG A 3 -48.06 -7.70 -9.62
CA ARG A 3 -46.78 -7.04 -9.33
C ARG A 3 -45.88 -7.15 -10.56
N LYS A 4 -45.54 -6.00 -11.16
CA LYS A 4 -44.51 -5.85 -12.20
C LYS A 4 -43.14 -6.14 -11.59
N VAL A 5 -42.54 -7.28 -11.94
CA VAL A 5 -41.11 -7.54 -11.68
C VAL A 5 -40.30 -6.67 -12.64
N HIS A 6 -39.58 -5.67 -12.12
CA HIS A 6 -38.64 -4.89 -12.91
C HIS A 6 -37.43 -5.75 -13.26
N ARG A 7 -37.29 -6.11 -14.54
CA ARG A 7 -36.09 -6.73 -15.10
C ARG A 7 -34.99 -5.66 -15.15
N ILE A 8 -34.03 -5.72 -14.23
CA ILE A 8 -32.83 -4.90 -14.29
C ILE A 8 -32.02 -5.36 -15.51
N HIS A 9 -32.09 -4.61 -16.61
CA HIS A 9 -31.12 -4.74 -17.70
C HIS A 9 -29.85 -4.05 -17.26
N GLY A 10 -29.06 -4.75 -16.43
CA GLY A 10 -27.70 -4.33 -16.13
C GLY A 10 -26.86 -4.49 -17.38
N GLN A 11 -26.67 -3.43 -18.15
CA GLN A 11 -25.50 -3.33 -19.00
C GLN A 11 -24.29 -3.39 -18.07
N LEU A 12 -23.66 -4.55 -17.98
CA LEU A 12 -22.36 -4.71 -17.33
C LEU A 12 -21.41 -3.71 -18.02
N ALA A 13 -20.88 -2.78 -17.23
CA ALA A 13 -19.87 -1.86 -17.69
C ALA A 13 -18.74 -2.66 -18.38
N PRO A 14 -18.18 -2.17 -19.50
CA PRO A 14 -17.12 -2.87 -20.20
C PRO A 14 -15.97 -3.13 -19.21
N LEU A 15 -15.62 -4.39 -19.03
CA LEU A 15 -14.51 -4.83 -18.19
C LEU A 15 -13.23 -4.19 -18.74
N ASP A 16 -12.58 -3.37 -17.91
CA ASP A 16 -11.39 -2.61 -18.26
C ASP A 16 -10.21 -3.55 -18.51
N ARG A 17 -10.00 -3.93 -19.78
CA ARG A 17 -9.08 -5.02 -20.19
C ARG A 17 -7.60 -4.69 -19.99
N GLY A 18 -7.24 -3.46 -19.60
CA GLY A 18 -5.85 -3.01 -19.47
C GLY A 18 -5.42 -2.59 -18.07
N LYS A 19 -6.35 -2.49 -17.10
CA LYS A 19 -6.01 -1.98 -15.77
C LYS A 19 -5.31 -3.03 -14.93
N VAL A 20 -4.10 -2.70 -14.48
CA VAL A 20 -3.36 -3.48 -13.49
C VAL A 20 -3.89 -3.09 -12.11
N ARG A 21 -4.51 -4.04 -11.41
CA ARG A 21 -4.82 -3.93 -9.98
C ARG A 21 -3.71 -4.64 -9.23
N SER A 22 -3.04 -3.91 -8.36
CA SER A 22 -1.92 -4.42 -7.58
C SER A 22 -2.15 -4.23 -6.11
N THR A 23 -1.28 -4.93 -5.39
CA THR A 23 -1.39 -5.36 -4.01
C THR A 23 -1.84 -4.31 -3.03
N THR A 24 -2.58 -4.78 -2.04
CA THR A 24 -2.90 -4.07 -0.82
C THR A 24 -1.67 -4.03 0.06
N ILE A 25 -1.38 -2.85 0.58
CA ILE A 25 -0.30 -2.61 1.54
C ILE A 25 -0.88 -1.89 2.75
N LEU A 26 -0.52 -2.36 3.94
CA LEU A 26 -0.91 -1.78 5.21
C LEU A 26 0.33 -1.56 6.06
N CYS A 27 0.54 -0.33 6.54
CA CYS A 27 1.55 0.02 7.52
C CYS A 27 0.87 0.48 8.81
N VAL A 28 1.32 -0.02 9.95
CA VAL A 28 0.79 0.33 11.27
C VAL A 28 1.93 0.75 12.19
N ARG A 29 1.76 1.93 12.80
CA ARG A 29 2.53 2.39 13.95
C ARG A 29 1.71 2.23 15.22
N ARG A 30 2.27 1.58 16.24
CA ARG A 30 1.67 1.54 17.58
C ARG A 30 2.77 1.45 18.62
N GLN A 31 2.73 2.34 19.62
CA GLN A 31 3.65 2.31 20.78
C GLN A 31 5.14 2.23 20.37
N GLY A 32 5.54 3.05 19.38
CA GLY A 32 6.92 3.08 18.89
C GLY A 32 7.35 1.87 18.05
N LYS A 33 6.45 0.90 17.81
CA LYS A 33 6.69 -0.25 16.92
C LYS A 33 6.03 -0.04 15.57
N VAL A 34 6.62 -0.65 14.55
CA VAL A 34 6.23 -0.46 13.15
C VAL A 34 6.22 -1.78 12.41
N ALA A 35 5.10 -2.07 11.76
CA ALA A 35 4.97 -3.19 10.83
C ALA A 35 4.37 -2.70 9.51
N ILE A 36 4.87 -3.24 8.40
CA ILE A 36 4.25 -3.11 7.08
C ILE A 36 3.91 -4.50 6.55
N ALA A 37 2.76 -4.63 5.92
CA ALA A 37 2.30 -5.86 5.29
C ALA A 37 1.89 -5.59 3.85
N SER A 38 2.02 -6.61 3.00
CA SER A 38 1.53 -6.61 1.62
C SER A 38 0.97 -7.98 1.29
N ASP A 39 -0.11 -8.05 0.54
CA ASP A 39 -0.50 -9.29 -0.14
C ASP A 39 0.36 -9.49 -1.40
N GLY A 40 0.13 -10.60 -2.11
CA GLY A 40 0.93 -11.00 -3.28
C GLY A 40 0.19 -10.92 -4.61
N GLN A 41 -1.10 -10.56 -4.64
CA GLN A 41 -1.91 -10.63 -5.84
C GLN A 41 -1.64 -9.48 -6.81
N VAL A 42 -1.38 -9.85 -8.06
CA VAL A 42 -1.32 -8.94 -9.21
C VAL A 42 -2.37 -9.41 -10.20
N THR A 43 -3.34 -8.54 -10.48
CA THR A 43 -4.46 -8.82 -11.37
C THR A 43 -4.41 -7.89 -12.57
N VAL A 44 -4.60 -8.43 -13.77
CA VAL A 44 -4.70 -7.65 -15.01
C VAL A 44 -6.03 -7.96 -15.68
N GLY A 45 -6.86 -6.94 -15.82
CA GLY A 45 -8.27 -7.12 -16.14
C GLY A 45 -8.92 -8.05 -15.12
N ASN A 46 -9.31 -9.24 -15.55
CA ASN A 46 -9.99 -10.25 -14.72
C ASN A 46 -9.12 -11.49 -14.44
N THR A 47 -7.82 -11.43 -14.73
CA THR A 47 -6.91 -12.58 -14.58
C THR A 47 -5.87 -12.30 -13.53
N ILE A 48 -5.73 -13.22 -12.57
CA ILE A 48 -4.62 -13.23 -11.61
C ILE A 48 -3.36 -13.64 -12.38
N MET A 49 -2.42 -12.70 -12.55
CA MET A 49 -1.15 -12.94 -13.24
C MET A 49 -0.08 -13.51 -12.30
N LYS A 50 -0.10 -13.10 -11.03
CA LYS A 50 0.85 -13.55 -10.00
C LYS A 50 0.18 -13.46 -8.65
N SER A 51 0.37 -14.48 -7.80
CA SER A 51 -0.22 -14.54 -6.45
C SER A 51 0.79 -14.27 -5.33
N ASN A 52 2.08 -14.15 -5.65
CA ASN A 52 3.16 -14.01 -4.68
C ASN A 52 4.13 -12.87 -5.01
N ALA A 53 3.61 -11.73 -5.49
CA ALA A 53 4.41 -10.53 -5.67
C ALA A 53 5.04 -10.08 -4.35
N ARG A 54 6.30 -9.65 -4.39
CA ARG A 54 6.97 -9.03 -3.24
C ARG A 54 7.06 -7.54 -3.49
N LYS A 55 6.35 -6.76 -2.69
CA LYS A 55 6.16 -5.31 -2.88
C LYS A 55 6.63 -4.49 -1.68
N LEU A 56 7.24 -5.17 -0.71
CA LEU A 56 7.89 -4.58 0.45
C LEU A 56 9.41 -4.57 0.22
N ARG A 57 10.07 -3.54 0.73
CA ARG A 57 11.52 -3.46 0.84
C ARG A 57 11.91 -2.87 2.18
N ARG A 58 13.04 -3.32 2.68
CA ARG A 58 13.81 -2.62 3.69
C ARG A 58 14.87 -1.80 2.98
N ILE A 59 15.08 -0.57 3.41
CA ILE A 59 16.10 0.34 2.87
C ILE A 59 16.83 1.02 4.02
N TYR A 60 17.98 1.63 3.70
CA TYR A 60 18.79 2.41 4.64
C TYR A 60 19.17 1.63 5.90
N HIS A 61 19.95 0.56 5.70
CA HIS A 61 20.41 -0.35 6.75
C HIS A 61 19.24 -0.94 7.57
N ASP A 62 18.18 -1.35 6.88
CA ASP A 62 16.97 -1.95 7.47
C ASP A 62 16.18 -1.06 8.44
N ARG A 63 16.48 0.24 8.50
CA ARG A 63 15.82 1.21 9.39
C ARG A 63 14.55 1.82 8.82
N ILE A 64 14.30 1.65 7.52
CA ILE A 64 13.12 2.17 6.83
C ILE A 64 12.43 1.04 6.09
N LEU A 65 11.12 0.94 6.30
CA LEU A 65 10.23 0.05 5.56
C LEU A 65 9.57 0.83 4.43
N ALA A 66 9.52 0.23 3.24
CA ALA A 66 8.88 0.80 2.08
C ALA A 66 7.97 -0.22 1.39
N GLY A 67 6.80 0.23 0.94
CA GLY A 67 5.82 -0.57 0.21
C GLY A 67 5.28 0.20 -0.98
N PHE A 68 5.02 -0.49 -2.09
CA PHE A 68 4.52 0.15 -3.32
C PHE A 68 3.29 -0.56 -3.89
N ALA A 69 2.19 0.18 -4.03
CA ALA A 69 0.97 -0.30 -4.67
C ALA A 69 0.91 0.20 -6.12
N GLY A 70 1.32 -0.66 -7.06
CA GLY A 70 1.36 -0.37 -8.49
C GLY A 70 2.08 -1.46 -9.27
N ALA A 71 2.38 -1.22 -10.56
CA ALA A 71 3.05 -2.20 -11.39
C ALA A 71 4.47 -2.51 -10.90
N THR A 72 4.94 -3.74 -11.12
CA THR A 72 6.23 -4.21 -10.56
C THR A 72 7.43 -3.50 -11.15
N ALA A 73 7.40 -3.16 -12.44
CA ALA A 73 8.50 -2.44 -13.08
C ALA A 73 8.70 -1.04 -12.47
N ASP A 74 7.61 -0.31 -12.26
CA ASP A 74 7.64 1.03 -11.68
C ASP A 74 8.14 1.01 -10.23
N ALA A 75 7.75 -0.02 -9.47
CA ALA A 75 8.18 -0.20 -8.08
C ALA A 75 9.71 -0.23 -7.95
N LEU A 76 10.40 -0.95 -8.85
CA LEU A 76 11.86 -1.07 -8.82
C LEU A 76 12.53 0.30 -8.98
N THR A 77 12.14 1.03 -10.03
CA THR A 77 12.70 2.35 -10.32
C THR A 77 12.41 3.37 -9.21
N LEU A 78 11.20 3.36 -8.65
CA LEU A 78 10.82 4.29 -7.61
C LEU A 78 11.50 3.97 -6.27
N PHE A 79 11.70 2.69 -5.94
CA PHE A 79 12.49 2.30 -4.77
C PHE A 79 13.96 2.71 -4.90
N GLU A 80 14.59 2.50 -6.06
CA GLU A 80 15.97 2.93 -6.30
C GLU A 80 16.14 4.44 -6.17
N LYS A 81 15.23 5.22 -6.76
CA LYS A 81 15.22 6.69 -6.60
C LYS A 81 15.02 7.11 -5.15
N PHE A 82 14.10 6.47 -4.44
CA PHE A 82 13.84 6.80 -3.04
C PHE A 82 15.03 6.47 -2.14
N GLU A 83 15.67 5.31 -2.34
CA GLU A 83 16.86 4.90 -1.61
C GLU A 83 18.01 5.91 -1.80
N GLN A 84 18.22 6.42 -3.02
CA GLN A 84 19.19 7.49 -3.27
C GLN A 84 18.90 8.76 -2.46
N ARG A 85 17.62 9.18 -2.37
CA ARG A 85 17.23 10.35 -1.56
C ARG A 85 17.41 10.10 -0.07
N VAL A 86 17.10 8.90 0.41
CA VAL A 86 17.31 8.55 1.80
C VAL A 86 18.80 8.59 2.16
N GLU A 87 19.68 8.06 1.31
CA GLU A 87 21.13 8.12 1.48
C GLU A 87 21.67 9.57 1.46
N GLU A 88 21.25 10.37 0.47
CA GLU A 88 21.62 11.78 0.34
C GLU A 88 21.27 12.59 1.59
N TYR A 89 20.14 12.30 2.22
CA TYR A 89 19.68 12.98 3.43
C TYR A 89 19.94 12.21 4.72
N HIS A 90 20.89 11.26 4.69
CA HIS A 90 21.37 10.52 5.86
C HIS A 90 20.24 9.92 6.71
N GLY A 91 19.21 9.37 6.06
CA GLY A 91 18.09 8.73 6.74
C GLY A 91 16.99 9.68 7.20
N ASN A 92 17.05 10.97 6.88
CA ASN A 92 15.96 11.89 7.19
C ASN A 92 14.75 11.57 6.30
N LEU A 93 13.85 10.73 6.81
CA LEU A 93 12.72 10.19 6.06
C LEU A 93 11.79 11.29 5.53
N ALA A 94 11.47 12.30 6.35
CA ALA A 94 10.59 13.40 5.94
C ALA A 94 11.19 14.20 4.78
N ARG A 95 12.49 14.53 4.86
CA ARG A 95 13.18 15.26 3.78
C ARG A 95 13.29 14.40 2.52
N ALA A 96 13.66 13.13 2.65
CA ALA A 96 13.74 12.20 1.52
C ALA A 96 12.38 12.02 0.83
N ALA A 97 11.29 11.93 1.59
CA ALA A 97 9.93 11.82 1.05
C ALA A 97 9.54 13.06 0.22
N VAL A 98 9.84 14.26 0.71
CA VAL A 98 9.57 15.52 -0.02
C VAL A 98 10.38 15.62 -1.31
N GLU A 99 11.66 15.29 -1.29
CA GLU A 99 12.49 15.33 -2.50
C GLU A 99 12.09 14.24 -3.51
N MET A 100 11.75 13.05 -3.03
CA MET A 100 11.21 12.00 -3.88
C MET A 100 9.88 12.40 -4.54
N ALA A 101 8.98 13.06 -3.81
CA ALA A 101 7.73 13.57 -4.36
C ALA A 101 7.96 14.59 -5.49
N LYS A 102 8.95 15.47 -5.33
CA LYS A 102 9.35 16.44 -6.38
C LYS A 102 9.90 15.73 -7.61
N ASP A 103 10.80 14.76 -7.42
CA ASP A 103 11.35 13.97 -8.52
C ASP A 103 10.26 13.21 -9.28
N TRP A 104 9.38 12.53 -8.54
CA TRP A 104 8.30 11.75 -9.13
C TRP A 104 7.35 12.63 -9.94
N ARG A 105 6.97 13.80 -9.41
CA ARG A 105 6.10 14.76 -10.12
C ARG A 105 6.72 15.32 -11.40
N THR A 106 8.02 15.54 -11.39
CA THR A 106 8.72 16.16 -12.53
C THR A 106 9.08 15.15 -13.62
N ASP A 107 9.23 13.87 -13.27
CA ASP A 107 9.48 12.80 -14.23
C ASP A 107 8.31 12.63 -15.22
N ARG A 108 8.62 12.70 -16.52
CA ARG A 108 7.61 12.69 -17.59
C ARG A 108 6.80 11.39 -17.63
N VAL A 109 7.43 10.28 -17.27
CA VAL A 109 6.84 8.94 -17.33
C VAL A 109 6.19 8.61 -16.00
N LEU A 110 6.94 8.74 -14.90
CA LEU A 110 6.51 8.24 -13.59
C LEU A 110 5.32 9.02 -13.01
N ARG A 111 5.18 10.31 -13.30
CA ARG A 111 4.07 11.13 -12.76
C ARG A 111 2.66 10.69 -13.19
N ARG A 112 2.56 9.85 -14.24
CA ARG A 112 1.28 9.36 -14.78
C ARG A 112 0.84 8.04 -14.17
N LEU A 113 1.66 7.47 -13.29
CA LEU A 113 1.35 6.21 -12.63
C LEU A 113 0.24 6.42 -11.61
N GLU A 114 -0.79 5.57 -11.64
CA GLU A 114 -1.81 5.47 -10.60
C GLU A 114 -1.29 4.67 -9.39
N ALA A 115 -0.09 5.00 -8.92
CA ALA A 115 0.61 4.24 -7.89
C ALA A 115 0.92 5.09 -6.66
N LEU A 116 0.96 4.43 -5.51
CA LEU A 116 1.23 5.03 -4.20
C LEU A 116 2.41 4.29 -3.55
N MET A 117 3.25 5.02 -2.83
CA MET A 117 4.32 4.45 -2.01
C MET A 117 4.05 4.76 -0.54
N ALA A 118 4.08 3.73 0.31
CA ALA A 118 4.04 3.86 1.75
C ALA A 118 5.46 3.68 2.30
N VAL A 119 5.92 4.60 3.15
CA VAL A 119 7.27 4.56 3.74
C VAL A 119 7.19 4.85 5.23
N ALA A 120 8.00 4.17 6.04
CA ALA A 120 7.99 4.35 7.49
C ALA A 120 9.35 4.02 8.12
N ASP A 121 9.81 4.88 9.03
CA ASP A 121 10.92 4.59 9.96
C ASP A 121 10.37 4.33 11.36
N GLU A 122 11.17 4.42 12.42
CA GLU A 122 10.72 4.29 13.82
C GLU A 122 9.83 5.46 14.31
N ARG A 123 9.87 6.62 13.65
CA ARG A 123 9.29 7.88 14.13
C ARG A 123 8.07 8.28 13.32
N VAL A 124 8.18 8.33 11.99
CA VAL A 124 7.18 8.92 11.08
C VAL A 124 6.84 7.97 9.93
N SER A 125 5.67 8.15 9.32
CA SER A 125 5.22 7.36 8.18
C SER A 125 4.61 8.28 7.12
N PHE A 126 4.87 8.04 5.84
CA PHE A 126 4.35 8.86 4.75
C PHE A 126 3.78 8.03 3.61
N ILE A 127 2.73 8.57 2.98
CA ILE A 127 2.30 8.21 1.64
C ILE A 127 2.91 9.21 0.66
N ILE A 128 3.55 8.72 -0.39
CA ILE A 128 4.12 9.52 -1.47
C ILE A 128 3.41 9.18 -2.78
N THR A 129 3.06 10.20 -3.57
CA THR A 129 2.30 10.05 -4.82
C THR A 129 3.04 10.65 -6.03
N GLY A 130 2.67 10.20 -7.24
CA GLY A 130 3.17 10.79 -8.49
C GLY A 130 2.69 12.21 -8.78
N THR A 131 1.67 12.70 -8.07
CA THR A 131 1.24 14.11 -8.11
C THR A 131 2.14 15.02 -7.28
N GLY A 132 3.07 14.45 -6.50
CA GLY A 132 4.01 15.17 -5.66
C GLY A 132 3.49 15.45 -4.25
N ASP A 133 2.49 14.70 -3.80
CA ASP A 133 1.95 14.82 -2.45
C ASP A 133 2.74 13.93 -1.48
N VAL A 134 2.91 14.43 -0.26
CA VAL A 134 3.47 13.70 0.89
C VAL A 134 2.48 13.83 2.03
N VAL A 135 1.95 12.70 2.49
CA VAL A 135 0.86 12.67 3.48
C VAL A 135 1.25 11.80 4.66
N GLU A 136 1.26 12.38 5.86
CA GLU A 136 1.42 11.66 7.13
C GLU A 136 0.04 11.40 7.75
N PRO A 137 -0.30 10.14 8.09
CA PRO A 137 -1.55 9.85 8.80
C PRO A 137 -1.45 10.20 10.28
N GLU A 138 -2.48 10.86 10.81
CA GLU A 138 -2.54 11.27 12.23
C GLU A 138 -2.61 10.08 13.21
N ASP A 139 -3.18 8.96 12.78
CA ASP A 139 -3.36 7.76 13.60
C ASP A 139 -2.25 6.71 13.44
N GLY A 140 -1.22 7.04 12.65
CA GLY A 140 -0.11 6.13 12.39
C GLY A 140 -0.46 4.91 11.52
N VAL A 141 -1.60 4.94 10.79
CA VAL A 141 -2.02 3.85 9.90
C VAL A 141 -2.03 4.33 8.44
N ILE A 142 -1.29 3.63 7.59
CA ILE A 142 -1.31 3.82 6.13
C ILE A 142 -1.92 2.58 5.50
N ALA A 143 -2.86 2.76 4.58
CA ALA A 143 -3.28 1.69 3.68
C ALA A 143 -3.38 2.19 2.25
N ILE A 144 -2.82 1.43 1.32
CA ILE A 144 -2.82 1.72 -0.12
C ILE A 144 -3.11 0.44 -0.91
N GLY A 145 -3.45 0.57 -2.19
CA GLY A 145 -3.80 -0.56 -3.05
C GLY A 145 -5.29 -0.91 -3.04
N SER A 146 -5.65 -1.99 -3.73
CA SER A 146 -7.06 -2.33 -4.03
C SER A 146 -7.92 -2.56 -2.80
N GLY A 147 -7.40 -3.30 -1.81
CA GLY A 147 -8.06 -3.63 -0.56
C GLY A 147 -7.71 -2.68 0.59
N GLY A 148 -7.03 -1.56 0.31
CA GLY A 148 -6.53 -0.64 1.33
C GLY A 148 -7.62 -0.14 2.28
N GLY A 149 -8.81 0.19 1.76
CA GLY A 149 -9.93 0.64 2.59
C GLY A 149 -10.41 -0.39 3.62
N TYR A 150 -10.44 -1.67 3.24
CA TYR A 150 -10.83 -2.76 4.15
C TYR A 150 -9.77 -3.02 5.21
N ALA A 151 -8.50 -3.07 4.80
CA ALA A 151 -7.37 -3.22 5.71
C ALA A 151 -7.29 -2.06 6.72
N LEU A 152 -7.50 -0.82 6.26
CA LEU A 152 -7.52 0.37 7.11
C LEU A 152 -8.61 0.33 8.17
N ALA A 153 -9.84 -0.01 7.76
CA ALA A 153 -10.98 -0.11 8.66
C ALA A 153 -10.75 -1.18 9.75
N ALA A 154 -10.25 -2.36 9.35
CA ALA A 154 -9.92 -3.44 10.28
C ALA A 154 -8.80 -3.04 11.25
N ALA A 155 -7.72 -2.44 10.75
CA ALA A 155 -6.58 -2.01 11.57
C ALA A 155 -7.01 -0.99 12.62
N ARG A 156 -7.77 0.03 12.22
CA ARG A 156 -8.30 1.05 13.14
C ARG A 156 -9.20 0.46 14.22
N ALA A 157 -10.09 -0.47 13.84
CA ALA A 157 -10.94 -1.15 14.80
C ALA A 157 -10.13 -1.97 15.82
N LEU A 158 -9.14 -2.73 15.36
CA LEU A 158 -8.26 -3.53 16.23
C LEU A 158 -7.42 -2.66 17.16
N ILE A 159 -6.86 -1.56 16.65
CA ILE A 159 -6.09 -0.60 17.46
C ILE A 159 -6.96 -0.01 18.58
N ALA A 160 -8.23 0.31 18.28
CA ALA A 160 -9.14 0.93 19.23
C ALA A 160 -9.71 -0.03 20.30
N THR A 161 -9.70 -1.33 20.04
CA THR A 161 -10.46 -2.31 20.85
C THR A 161 -9.62 -3.44 21.43
N THR A 162 -8.33 -3.53 21.10
CA THR A 162 -7.46 -4.64 21.51
C THR A 162 -6.07 -4.16 21.93
N ASP A 163 -5.33 -4.99 22.65
CA ASP A 163 -3.93 -4.78 23.01
C ASP A 163 -2.94 -5.49 22.08
N LEU A 164 -3.38 -5.87 20.87
CA LEU A 164 -2.55 -6.57 19.89
C LEU A 164 -1.32 -5.75 19.48
N GLY A 165 -0.21 -6.43 19.27
CA GLY A 165 1.01 -5.86 18.70
C GLY A 165 0.84 -5.53 17.21
N VAL A 166 1.76 -4.71 16.68
CA VAL A 166 1.70 -4.27 15.27
C VAL A 166 1.69 -5.43 14.28
N ARG A 167 2.44 -6.52 14.54
CA ARG A 167 2.44 -7.74 13.72
C ARG A 167 1.05 -8.37 13.61
N GLU A 168 0.38 -8.52 14.75
CA GLU A 168 -0.92 -9.16 14.84
C GLU A 168 -1.98 -8.29 14.19
N ILE A 169 -1.94 -6.96 14.43
CA ILE A 169 -2.84 -6.01 13.79
C ILE A 169 -2.72 -6.08 12.27
N VAL A 170 -1.52 -5.99 11.70
CA VAL A 170 -1.37 -6.05 10.25
C VAL A 170 -1.79 -7.40 9.68
N THR A 171 -1.51 -8.49 10.38
CA THR A 171 -1.91 -9.85 9.97
C THR A 171 -3.43 -9.97 9.85
N GLU A 172 -4.16 -9.66 10.92
CA GLU A 172 -5.62 -9.82 10.95
C GLU A 172 -6.35 -8.83 10.04
N SER A 173 -5.80 -7.62 9.91
CA SER A 173 -6.35 -6.60 9.00
C SER A 173 -6.20 -7.00 7.54
N MET A 174 -5.04 -7.55 7.16
CA MET A 174 -4.79 -8.03 5.80
C MET A 174 -5.62 -9.27 5.47
N LYS A 175 -5.81 -10.20 6.41
CA LYS A 175 -6.75 -11.32 6.26
C LYS A 175 -8.18 -10.84 6.05
N THR A 176 -8.60 -9.82 6.79
CA THR A 176 -9.92 -9.21 6.61
C THR A 176 -10.08 -8.63 5.21
N ALA A 177 -9.07 -7.91 4.71
CA ALA A 177 -9.07 -7.39 3.35
C ALA A 177 -9.13 -8.51 2.30
N ALA A 178 -8.36 -9.59 2.46
CA ALA A 178 -8.37 -10.75 1.56
C ALA A 178 -9.70 -11.51 1.57
N GLY A 179 -10.45 -11.47 2.67
CA GLY A 179 -11.79 -12.05 2.75
C GLY A 179 -12.89 -11.24 2.04
N ILE A 180 -12.59 -10.01 1.60
CA ILE A 180 -13.57 -9.06 1.04
C ILE A 180 -13.18 -8.60 -0.37
N ASP A 181 -11.94 -8.16 -0.57
CA ASP A 181 -11.45 -7.62 -1.83
C ASP A 181 -11.01 -8.72 -2.80
N ILE A 182 -11.64 -8.79 -3.97
CA ILE A 182 -11.30 -9.78 -5.01
C ILE A 182 -9.90 -9.59 -5.61
N TYR A 183 -9.23 -8.46 -5.32
CA TYR A 183 -7.89 -8.14 -5.80
C TYR A 183 -6.79 -8.29 -4.72
N THR A 184 -7.15 -8.77 -3.51
CA THR A 184 -6.24 -8.99 -2.39
C THR A 184 -6.29 -10.46 -1.99
N ASN A 185 -5.15 -11.13 -1.85
CA ASN A 185 -5.10 -12.53 -1.40
C ASN A 185 -4.52 -12.74 0.00
N ASP A 186 -4.47 -13.99 0.43
CA ASP A 186 -3.96 -14.45 1.72
C ASP A 186 -2.44 -14.71 1.73
N ALA A 187 -1.75 -14.49 0.61
CA ALA A 187 -0.30 -14.62 0.50
C ALA A 187 0.40 -13.37 1.07
N ILE A 188 0.26 -13.18 2.38
CA ILE A 188 0.69 -11.97 3.09
C ILE A 188 2.18 -12.04 3.46
N GLN A 189 2.91 -10.99 3.14
CA GLN A 189 4.27 -10.72 3.61
C GLN A 189 4.23 -9.61 4.66
N ILE A 190 5.08 -9.72 5.68
CA ILE A 190 5.15 -8.76 6.78
C ILE A 190 6.61 -8.44 7.07
N GLU A 191 6.92 -7.16 7.17
CA GLU A 191 8.21 -6.64 7.64
C GLU A 191 7.98 -5.75 8.87
N GLU A 192 8.90 -5.83 9.82
CA GLU A 192 8.86 -5.08 11.08
C GLU A 192 10.21 -4.44 11.39
N LEU A 193 10.18 -3.21 11.89
CA LEU A 193 11.40 -2.61 12.45
C LEU A 193 11.65 -3.22 13.82
N THR A 194 12.77 -3.93 13.94
CA THR A 194 13.22 -4.48 15.22
C THR A 194 13.85 -3.34 16.01
N SER A 195 13.36 -3.12 17.23
CA SER A 195 13.99 -2.22 18.21
C SER A 195 15.34 -2.74 18.66
#